data_AF-A0A2H0UVK6-F1
#
_entry.id   AF-A0A2H0UVK6-F1
#
_cell.length_a   1.000
_cell.length_b   1.000
_cell.length_c   1.000
_cell.angle_alpha   90.00
_cell.angle_beta   90.00
_cell.angle_gamma   90.00
#
_symmetry.space_group_name_H-M   'P 1'
#
loop_
_entity.id
_entity.type
_entity.pdbx_description
1 polymer ?
#
loop_
_entity_poly.entity_id
_entity_poly.type
_entity_poly.pdbx_seq_one_letter_code
_entity_poly.pdbx_strand_id
1 'polypeptide(L)'
;MAEEKTLESRILIYLTLALIIVGFFIILKDVFLKPEIYTPFFPEIVNKIEIDYQTLESPKVKELLPLEKILVPEEIGRENPFEPY
;
A
#
# COMPACT_ATOMS: atom_id res chain seq x y z
N MET A 1 62.20 -6.65 14.59
CA MET A 1 61.73 -5.29 14.27
C MET A 1 61.23 -5.10 12.83
N ALA A 2 61.96 -5.49 11.77
CA ALA A 2 61.45 -5.33 10.39
C ALA A 2 60.37 -6.38 10.02
N GLU A 3 60.54 -7.63 10.49
CA GLU A 3 59.60 -8.72 10.18
C GLU A 3 58.26 -8.59 10.92
N GLU A 4 58.25 -8.16 12.18
CA GLU A 4 57.01 -7.92 12.95
C GLU A 4 56.09 -6.89 12.28
N LYS A 5 56.65 -5.79 11.76
CA LYS A 5 55.88 -4.76 11.04
C LYS A 5 55.18 -5.32 9.81
N THR A 6 55.79 -6.30 9.14
CA THR A 6 55.19 -6.93 7.94
C THR A 6 54.08 -7.91 8.30
N LEU A 7 54.19 -8.61 9.44
CA LEU A 7 53.14 -9.48 9.97
C LEU A 7 51.93 -8.68 10.45
N GLU A 8 52.14 -7.62 11.22
CA GLU A 8 51.07 -6.71 11.67
C GLU A 8 50.31 -6.11 10.47
N SER A 9 51.04 -5.68 9.44
CA SER A 9 50.45 -5.15 8.20
C SER A 9 49.59 -6.19 7.49
N ARG A 10 50.05 -7.45 7.41
CA ARG A 10 49.27 -8.55 6.81
C ARG A 10 48.02 -8.85 7.63
N ILE A 11 48.11 -8.85 8.95
CA ILE A 11 46.95 -9.06 9.84
C ILE A 11 45.92 -7.95 9.64
N LEU A 12 46.35 -6.69 9.57
CA LEU A 12 45.46 -5.56 9.28
C LEU A 12 44.81 -5.68 7.89
N ILE A 13 45.55 -6.14 6.89
CA ILE A 13 45.01 -6.41 5.55
C ILE A 13 43.96 -7.52 5.60
N TYR A 14 44.23 -8.64 6.28
CA TYR A 14 43.25 -9.73 6.40
C TYR A 14 42.02 -9.30 7.20
N LEU A 15 42.20 -8.52 8.26
CA LEU A 15 41.10 -8.01 9.08
C LEU A 15 40.23 -7.02 8.31
N THR A 16 40.83 -6.11 7.56
CA THR A 16 40.09 -5.19 6.69
C THR A 16 39.36 -5.93 5.58
N LEU A 17 40.00 -6.93 4.97
CA LEU A 17 39.40 -7.75 3.90
C LEU A 17 38.23 -8.59 4.43
N ALA A 18 38.35 -9.15 5.64
CA ALA A 18 37.24 -9.83 6.33
C ALA A 18 36.08 -8.87 6.61
N LEU A 19 36.38 -7.64 7.07
CA LEU A 19 35.35 -6.62 7.34
C LEU A 19 34.57 -6.25 6.07
N ILE A 20 35.28 -6.11 4.94
CA ILE A 20 34.68 -5.84 3.63
C ILE A 20 33.78 -7.00 3.19
N ILE A 21 34.23 -8.25 3.34
CA ILE A 21 33.44 -9.43 2.97
C ILE A 21 32.16 -9.52 3.82
N VAL A 22 32.27 -9.32 5.13
CA VAL A 22 31.11 -9.36 6.04
C VAL A 22 30.13 -8.24 5.72
N GLY A 23 30.62 -7.02 5.51
CA GLY A 23 29.80 -5.87 5.13
C GLY A 23 29.07 -6.10 3.81
N PHE A 24 29.76 -6.64 2.81
CA PHE A 24 29.15 -7.01 1.53
C PHE A 24 28.03 -8.05 1.72
N PHE A 25 28.24 -9.07 2.55
CA PHE A 25 27.24 -10.11 2.82
C PHE A 25 25.98 -9.56 3.49
N ILE A 26 26.13 -8.61 4.43
CA ILE A 26 25.01 -7.94 5.09
C ILE A 26 24.19 -7.15 4.07
N ILE A 27 24.85 -6.34 3.24
CA ILE A 27 24.18 -5.53 2.20
C ILE A 27 23.47 -6.44 1.19
N LEU A 28 24.13 -7.53 0.76
CA LEU A 28 23.55 -8.49 -0.17
C LEU A 28 22.26 -9.10 0.41
N LYS A 29 22.30 -9.53 1.68
CA LYS A 29 21.13 -10.14 2.33
C LYS A 29 19.99 -9.14 2.57
N ASP A 30 20.30 -7.95 3.06
CA ASP A 30 19.29 -6.99 3.53
C ASP A 30 18.76 -6.05 2.44
N VAL A 31 19.50 -5.83 1.36
CA VAL A 31 19.08 -4.94 0.26
C VAL A 31 18.60 -5.76 -0.92
N PHE A 32 19.36 -6.77 -1.36
CA PHE A 32 19.04 -7.51 -2.58
C PHE A 32 18.16 -8.73 -2.34
N LEU A 33 18.38 -9.47 -1.24
CA LEU A 33 17.59 -10.66 -0.91
C LEU A 33 16.41 -10.34 0.01
N LYS A 34 16.14 -9.08 0.34
CA LYS A 34 14.99 -8.73 1.18
C LYS A 34 13.73 -9.13 0.42
N PRO A 35 12.95 -10.11 0.92
CA PRO A 35 11.65 -10.37 0.32
C PRO A 35 10.83 -9.10 0.48
N GLU A 36 10.25 -8.62 -0.62
CA GLU A 36 9.19 -7.63 -0.58
C GLU A 36 7.98 -8.29 0.08
N ILE A 37 8.00 -8.35 1.41
CA ILE A 37 6.82 -8.71 2.19
C ILE A 37 5.94 -7.48 2.09
N TYR A 38 5.16 -7.41 1.01
CA TYR A 38 3.94 -6.63 0.98
C TYR A 38 3.08 -7.18 2.11
N THR A 39 3.10 -6.49 3.24
CA THR A 39 1.97 -6.54 4.16
C THR A 39 0.96 -5.58 3.55
N PRO A 40 -0.09 -6.07 2.85
CA PRO A 40 -1.17 -5.18 2.48
C PRO A 40 -1.72 -4.60 3.78
N PHE A 41 -1.42 -3.33 4.02
CA PHE A 41 -1.99 -2.55 5.11
C PHE A 41 -3.42 -2.18 4.73
N PHE A 42 -4.27 -3.18 4.63
CA PHE A 42 -5.71 -3.01 4.56
C PHE A 42 -6.30 -4.00 5.54
N PRO A 43 -6.82 -3.57 6.71
CA PRO A 43 -7.83 -4.38 7.35
C PRO A 43 -8.93 -4.53 6.30
N GLU A 44 -9.07 -5.74 5.77
CA GLU A 44 -10.18 -6.14 4.93
C GLU A 44 -11.42 -6.04 5.83
N ILE A 45 -11.96 -4.83 5.98
CA ILE A 45 -13.30 -4.64 6.53
C ILE A 45 -14.22 -5.08 5.40
N VAL A 46 -14.33 -6.39 5.21
CA VAL A 46 -15.35 -7.03 4.39
C VAL A 46 -16.64 -6.96 5.20
N ASN A 47 -17.09 -5.75 5.50
CA ASN A 47 -18.48 -5.55 5.86
C ASN A 47 -19.25 -5.69 4.56
N LYS A 48 -19.67 -6.92 4.27
CA LYS A 48 -20.64 -7.20 3.23
C LYS A 48 -21.93 -6.49 3.64
N ILE A 49 -22.14 -5.28 3.11
CA ILE A 49 -23.37 -4.53 3.31
C ILE A 49 -24.46 -5.28 2.53
N GLU A 50 -25.25 -6.07 3.24
CA GLU A 50 -26.45 -6.69 2.68
C GLU A 50 -27.58 -5.65 2.74
N ILE A 51 -27.91 -5.10 1.58
CA ILE A 51 -29.00 -4.14 1.44
C ILE A 51 -30.31 -4.93 1.42
N ASP A 52 -31.17 -4.70 2.43
CA ASP A 52 -32.51 -5.26 2.46
C ASP A 52 -33.49 -4.41 1.65
N TYR A 53 -33.74 -4.83 0.41
CA TYR A 53 -34.68 -4.19 -0.50
C TYR A 53 -36.15 -4.43 -0.14
N GLN A 54 -36.48 -5.40 0.74
CA GLN A 54 -37.86 -5.65 1.15
C GLN A 54 -38.46 -4.43 1.88
N THR A 55 -37.60 -3.66 2.54
CA THR A 55 -37.98 -2.40 3.20
C THR A 55 -38.65 -1.40 2.24
N LEU A 56 -38.25 -1.41 0.96
CA LEU A 56 -38.80 -0.52 -0.07
C LEU A 56 -40.21 -0.93 -0.53
N GLU A 57 -40.63 -2.17 -0.25
CA GLU A 57 -41.95 -2.67 -0.64
C GLU A 57 -43.06 -2.25 0.35
N SER A 58 -42.67 -1.74 1.52
CA SER A 58 -43.62 -1.35 2.56
C SER A 58 -44.54 -0.21 2.09
N PRO A 59 -45.84 -0.25 2.44
CA PRO A 59 -46.82 0.76 2.00
C PRO A 59 -46.43 2.17 2.44
N LYS A 60 -45.84 2.29 3.64
CA LYS A 60 -45.32 3.56 4.17
C LYS A 60 -44.25 4.19 3.27
N VAL A 61 -43.39 3.38 2.62
CA VAL A 61 -42.35 3.89 1.73
C VAL A 61 -42.91 4.24 0.35
N LYS A 62 -43.91 3.49 -0.13
CA LYS A 62 -44.62 3.82 -1.38
C LYS A 62 -45.36 5.14 -1.28
N GLU A 63 -45.87 5.49 -0.10
CA GLU A 63 -46.48 6.80 0.18
C GLU A 63 -45.47 7.96 0.17
N LEU A 64 -44.18 7.67 0.33
CA LEU A 64 -43.09 8.66 0.23
C LEU A 64 -42.62 8.89 -1.20
N LEU A 65 -43.09 8.07 -2.16
CA LEU A 65 -42.78 8.29 -3.57
C LEU A 65 -43.49 9.56 -4.03
N PRO A 66 -42.82 10.40 -4.84
CA PRO A 66 -43.43 11.60 -5.39
C PRO A 66 -44.74 11.25 -6.11
N LEU A 67 -45.82 11.94 -5.74
CA LEU A 67 -47.14 11.78 -6.38
C LEU A 67 -47.12 12.22 -7.86
N GLU A 68 -46.15 13.08 -8.21
CA GLU A 68 -45.97 13.61 -9.55
C GLU A 68 -44.69 13.07 -10.19
N LYS A 69 -44.76 12.78 -11.48
CA LYS A 69 -43.60 12.37 -12.27
C LYS A 69 -42.68 13.57 -12.41
N ILE A 70 -41.53 13.53 -11.73
CA ILE A 70 -40.51 14.58 -11.85
C ILE A 70 -40.03 14.60 -13.30
N LEU A 71 -40.20 15.75 -13.97
CA LEU A 71 -39.58 15.99 -15.27
C LEU A 71 -38.09 16.20 -15.01
N VAL A 72 -37.29 15.21 -15.39
CA VAL A 72 -35.82 15.27 -15.30
C VAL A 72 -35.32 15.99 -16.55
N PRO A 73 -34.68 17.16 -16.44
CA PRO A 73 -34.00 17.79 -17.58
C PRO A 73 -33.04 16.81 -18.27
N GLU A 74 -32.90 16.92 -19.59
CA GLU A 74 -31.96 16.08 -20.36
C GLU A 74 -30.50 16.31 -19.92
N GLU A 75 -30.17 17.53 -19.48
CA GLU A 75 -28.85 17.90 -18.95
C GLU A 75 -28.99 18.40 -17.51
N ILE A 76 -28.65 17.56 -16.53
CA ILE A 76 -28.55 17.94 -15.11
C ILE A 76 -27.12 17.77 -14.65
N GLY A 77 -26.54 18.86 -14.14
CA GLY A 77 -25.19 18.87 -13.62
C GLY A 77 -24.14 18.89 -14.73
N ARG A 78 -22.87 18.81 -14.32
CA ARG A 78 -21.74 18.63 -15.24
C ARG A 78 -21.49 17.14 -15.38
N GLU A 79 -21.07 16.67 -16.55
CA GLU A 79 -20.55 15.31 -16.70
C GLU A 79 -19.44 15.04 -15.67
N ASN A 80 -18.59 16.04 -15.43
CA ASN A 80 -17.61 16.05 -14.36
C ASN A 80 -17.78 17.29 -13.46
N PRO A 81 -18.27 17.13 -12.22
CA PRO A 81 -18.46 18.24 -11.28
C PRO A 81 -17.14 18.83 -10.74
N PHE A 82 -15.98 18.23 -11.02
CA PHE A 82 -14.69 18.67 -10.51
C PHE A 82 -13.85 19.49 -11.49
N GLU A 83 -14.33 19.70 -12.72
CA GLU A 83 -13.62 20.58 -13.64
C GLU A 83 -13.72 22.06 -13.21
N PRO A 84 -12.72 22.91 -13.47
CA PRO A 84 -12.83 24.35 -13.23
C PRO A 84 -13.85 25.03 -14.18
N TYR A 85 -14.22 26.29 -13.90
CA TYR A 85 -15.05 27.13 -14.77
C TYR A 85 -14.20 28.01 -15.69
#